data_AF-E3MPQ2-F1
#
_entry.id   AF-E3MPQ2-F1
#
_cell.length_a   1.000
_cell.length_b   1.000
_cell.length_c   1.000
_cell.angle_alpha   90.00
_cell.angle_beta   90.00
_cell.angle_gamma   90.00
#
_symmetry.space_group_name_H-M   'P 1'
#
loop_
_entity.id
_entity.type
_entity.pdbx_description
1 polymer ?
#
loop_
_entity_poly.entity_id
_entity_poly.type
_entity_poly.pdbx_seq_one_letter_code
_entity_poly.pdbx_strand_id
1 'polypeptide(L)'
;MITPFKPLFYETSKCVALYMDPNIRLQLYLRCPSFASAHKNEVTRVRDLKVRPEHFEINGTIYRLAVNTQYTDTPNPRSVVLDNAEGGIQDDVDIYGLPPRLTQDDAENVEVDNAETTRLRETIARMEQDRAKPGNRNNIERLNLKWEAYNMRINNTPPPYRHYLQLTISKGKLVKMERVVYDKKFGTAKEYIEKLVFGNKTIRVENLQIGGDEYLHDLDNRIGIQFGPPRQEPLFGYTPQTDSVKPLLSIRNLEVGVLKVTGILTNALASIRPVLSQVPLKELKAVCHQRTFPEDPIVNTAEFLHIADCTPLNVLSNRPNYRIHIRVAYEMYDNNVINFVNEWKSRKIRIGTYYSIGGHDRPVFNIIRMFKNTPGAKLGENKETRLTGYPECIIIPMGNDTELNVYCSEPNEEEKEYCSDQFIVKIKWQPRGYAKVVEIDIVWDREKRSVLRRHVIKADVKTVAKHYTLRGQPLMRKKGAVRCHSNRVVGLSRRYTPPFPVKLTQSTLRTRMAVYCHYTVLSLVIQVHCENKMAAKRICES
;
A
#
# COMPACT_ATOMS: atom_id res chain seq x y z
N MET A 1 12.49 15.12 58.33
CA MET A 1 12.36 16.23 57.34
C MET A 1 12.51 15.63 55.96
N ILE A 2 11.45 15.63 55.15
CA ILE A 2 11.56 15.28 53.73
C ILE A 2 12.03 16.57 53.05
N THR A 3 13.28 16.61 52.59
CA THR A 3 13.77 17.72 51.77
C THR A 3 12.82 17.89 50.58
N PRO A 4 12.26 19.09 50.34
CA PRO A 4 11.37 19.30 49.21
C PRO A 4 12.13 18.97 47.92
N PHE A 5 11.56 18.10 47.10
CA PHE A 5 12.14 17.73 45.82
C PHE A 5 12.35 19.00 45.00
N LYS A 6 13.62 19.38 44.79
CA LYS A 6 13.97 20.53 43.98
C LYS A 6 13.71 20.17 42.52
N PRO A 7 12.82 20.89 41.81
CA PRO A 7 12.61 20.65 40.38
C PRO A 7 13.93 20.82 39.62
N LEU A 8 14.09 20.08 38.52
CA LEU A 8 15.22 20.27 37.62
C LEU A 8 15.28 21.73 37.16
N PHE A 9 16.49 22.28 37.10
CA PHE A 9 16.72 23.59 36.51
C PHE A 9 16.26 23.60 35.05
N TYR A 10 15.70 24.72 34.59
CA TYR A 10 15.04 24.81 33.28
C TYR A 10 15.96 24.43 32.12
N GLU A 11 17.20 24.91 32.10
CA GLU A 11 18.15 24.57 31.03
C GLU A 11 18.45 23.06 30.98
N THR A 12 18.56 22.40 32.13
CA THR A 12 18.70 20.94 32.18
C THR A 12 17.43 20.25 31.68
N SER A 13 16.25 20.78 32.02
CA SER A 13 14.97 20.25 31.55
C SER A 13 14.78 20.39 30.04
N LYS A 14 15.34 21.42 29.40
CA LYS A 14 15.33 21.54 27.94
C LYS A 14 16.10 20.39 27.29
N CYS A 15 17.34 20.15 27.73
CA CYS A 15 18.16 19.07 27.21
C CYS A 15 17.46 17.72 27.40
N VAL A 16 16.89 17.49 28.59
CA VAL A 16 16.11 16.28 28.87
C VAL A 16 14.92 16.17 27.91
N ALA A 17 14.12 17.23 27.75
CA ALA A 17 12.96 17.21 26.85
C ALA A 17 13.33 16.90 25.39
N LEU A 18 14.44 17.44 24.90
CA LEU A 18 14.87 17.30 23.50
C LEU A 18 15.27 15.87 23.11
N TYR A 19 15.87 15.12 24.05
CA TYR A 19 16.43 13.78 23.78
C TYR A 19 15.64 12.63 24.42
N MET A 20 14.65 12.93 25.24
CA MET A 20 13.79 11.94 25.86
C MET A 20 12.82 11.31 24.85
N ASP A 21 12.52 10.02 25.05
CA ASP A 21 11.47 9.33 24.30
C ASP A 21 10.14 10.12 24.38
N PRO A 22 9.48 10.42 23.25
CA PRO A 22 8.26 11.22 23.23
C PRO A 22 7.14 10.71 24.12
N ASN A 23 7.00 9.39 24.27
CA ASN A 23 5.93 8.81 25.09
C ASN A 23 6.23 9.00 26.58
N ILE A 24 7.49 8.81 26.99
CA ILE A 24 7.94 9.10 28.37
C ILE A 24 7.79 10.60 28.66
N ARG A 25 8.18 11.45 27.69
CA ARG A 25 8.09 12.91 27.78
C ARG A 25 6.65 13.37 27.99
N LEU A 26 5.69 12.78 27.28
CA LEU A 26 4.25 13.03 27.48
C LEU A 26 3.80 12.61 28.88
N GLN A 27 4.19 11.41 29.32
CA GLN A 27 3.85 10.90 30.65
C GLN A 27 4.40 11.76 31.80
N LEU A 28 5.59 12.35 31.63
CA LEU A 28 6.16 13.31 32.58
C LEU A 28 5.41 14.65 32.55
N TYR A 29 5.07 15.16 31.36
CA TYR A 29 4.28 16.38 31.22
C TYR A 29 2.96 16.30 31.97
N LEU A 30 2.26 15.15 31.90
CA LEU A 30 0.97 14.96 32.59
C LEU A 30 1.08 14.87 34.12
N ARG A 31 2.23 14.46 34.66
CA ARG A 31 2.43 14.24 36.10
C ARG A 31 3.20 15.34 36.81
N CYS A 32 4.00 16.12 36.07
CA CYS A 32 4.96 17.06 36.64
C CYS A 32 4.77 18.47 36.06
N PRO A 33 4.01 19.36 36.75
CA PRO A 33 3.75 20.72 36.29
C PRO A 33 5.03 21.55 36.01
N SER A 34 6.10 21.31 36.77
CA SER A 34 7.39 22.00 36.58
C SER A 34 8.06 21.70 35.23
N PHE A 35 7.77 20.55 34.62
CA PHE A 35 8.31 20.16 33.30
C PHE A 35 7.49 20.74 32.13
N ALA A 36 6.30 21.29 32.38
CA ALA A 36 5.38 21.73 31.34
C ALA A 36 5.96 22.80 30.40
N SER A 37 6.78 23.72 30.93
CA SER A 37 7.42 24.76 30.11
C SER A 37 8.40 24.15 29.10
N ALA A 38 9.27 23.24 29.54
CA ALA A 38 10.21 22.56 28.65
C ALA A 38 9.47 21.69 27.62
N HIS A 39 8.44 20.96 28.04
CA HIS A 39 7.63 20.15 27.12
C HIS A 39 7.00 20.99 26.00
N LYS A 40 6.42 22.15 26.30
CA LYS A 40 5.69 22.98 25.33
C LYS A 40 6.59 23.76 24.38
N ASN A 41 7.80 24.12 24.81
CA ASN A 41 8.71 24.98 24.05
C ASN A 41 9.72 24.20 23.23
N GLU A 42 10.20 23.05 23.71
CA GLU A 42 11.21 22.27 23.02
C GLU A 42 10.61 21.43 21.89
N VAL A 43 11.36 21.26 20.80
CA VAL A 43 10.98 20.41 19.68
C VAL A 43 10.76 18.97 20.16
N THR A 44 9.67 18.33 19.72
CA THR A 44 9.44 16.90 19.95
C THR A 44 10.02 16.11 18.79
N ARG A 45 11.01 15.25 19.04
CA ARG A 45 11.64 14.40 18.01
C ARG A 45 11.01 13.02 18.02
N VAL A 46 10.35 12.66 16.92
CA VAL A 46 9.72 11.36 16.73
C VAL A 46 10.45 10.64 15.61
N ARG A 47 10.82 9.38 15.85
CA ARG A 47 11.43 8.56 14.80
C ARG A 47 10.36 8.08 13.85
N ASP A 48 9.34 7.41 14.38
CA ASP A 48 8.27 6.82 13.59
C ASP A 48 6.92 7.32 14.09
N LEU A 49 6.22 8.09 13.27
CA LEU A 49 4.84 8.51 13.50
C LEU A 49 3.95 7.85 12.45
N LYS A 50 3.01 6.99 12.88
CA LYS A 50 1.99 6.45 11.98
C LYS A 50 0.63 7.04 12.35
N VAL A 51 -0.02 7.68 11.40
CA VAL A 51 -1.37 8.23 11.54
C VAL A 51 -2.30 7.34 10.73
N ARG A 52 -3.16 6.61 11.43
CA ARG A 52 -4.10 5.66 10.86
C ARG A 52 -5.52 6.17 11.13
N PRO A 53 -6.53 5.62 10.44
CA PRO A 53 -7.92 5.98 10.73
C PRO A 53 -8.26 5.74 12.20
N GLU A 54 -7.80 4.58 12.70
CA GLU A 54 -8.30 4.09 13.98
C GLU A 54 -7.45 4.47 15.21
N HIS A 55 -6.25 5.02 14.97
CA HIS A 55 -5.27 5.33 16.00
C HIS A 55 -4.06 6.07 15.42
N PHE A 56 -3.21 6.59 16.28
CA PHE A 56 -1.86 6.97 15.92
C PHE A 56 -0.83 6.16 16.72
N GLU A 57 0.36 6.02 16.16
CA GLU A 57 1.47 5.25 16.73
C GLU A 57 2.73 6.13 16.78
N ILE A 58 3.36 6.23 17.96
CA ILE A 58 4.59 6.99 18.19
C ILE A 58 5.68 6.04 18.65
N ASN A 59 6.70 5.81 17.81
CA ASN A 59 7.84 4.92 18.08
C ASN A 59 7.38 3.53 18.59
N GLY A 60 6.36 2.94 17.94
CA GLY A 60 5.79 1.64 18.32
C GLY A 60 4.78 1.67 19.47
N THR A 61 4.48 2.84 20.06
CA THR A 61 3.43 3.00 21.08
C THR A 61 2.13 3.43 20.41
N ILE A 62 1.10 2.60 20.49
CA ILE A 62 -0.22 2.82 19.88
C ILE A 62 -1.12 3.56 20.86
N TYR A 63 -1.77 4.63 20.39
CA TYR A 63 -2.80 5.36 21.12
C TYR A 63 -4.13 5.24 20.37
N ARG A 64 -5.06 4.48 20.95
CA ARG A 64 -6.40 4.26 20.37
C ARG A 64 -7.44 4.83 21.30
N LEU A 65 -8.31 5.67 20.77
CA LEU A 65 -9.51 6.15 21.44
C LEU A 65 -10.72 5.44 20.82
N ALA A 66 -11.66 5.00 21.64
CA ALA A 66 -12.84 4.27 21.21
C ALA A 66 -14.03 4.49 22.13
N VAL A 67 -15.24 4.34 21.60
CA VAL A 67 -16.47 4.18 22.38
C VAL A 67 -16.75 2.69 22.51
N ASN A 68 -16.74 2.18 23.75
CA ASN A 68 -17.02 0.78 24.05
C ASN A 68 -18.40 0.65 24.70
N THR A 69 -19.14 -0.37 24.26
CA THR A 69 -20.47 -0.69 24.81
C THR A 69 -20.35 -1.71 25.94
N GLN A 70 -20.96 -1.46 27.08
CA GLN A 70 -21.02 -2.40 28.21
C GLN A 70 -22.45 -2.57 28.69
N TYR A 71 -22.95 -3.81 28.62
CA TYR A 71 -24.27 -4.20 29.13
C TYR A 71 -24.24 -4.19 30.66
N THR A 72 -25.31 -3.66 31.26
CA THR A 72 -25.39 -3.48 32.72
C THR A 72 -25.97 -4.71 33.42
N ASP A 73 -26.96 -5.33 32.79
CA ASP A 73 -27.78 -6.37 33.43
C ASP A 73 -27.37 -7.78 33.00
N THR A 74 -26.67 -7.88 31.87
CA THR A 74 -26.22 -9.14 31.27
C THR A 74 -24.78 -9.04 30.79
N PRO A 75 -24.06 -10.17 30.61
CA PRO A 75 -22.78 -10.17 29.92
C PRO A 75 -22.93 -9.60 28.51
N ASN A 76 -21.89 -8.92 28.03
CA ASN A 76 -21.87 -8.40 26.66
C ASN A 76 -22.14 -9.53 25.65
N PRO A 77 -23.05 -9.31 24.67
CA PRO A 77 -23.20 -10.19 23.52
C PRO A 77 -21.86 -10.44 22.81
N ARG A 78 -21.76 -11.56 22.11
CA ARG A 78 -20.47 -11.99 21.54
C ARG A 78 -19.94 -10.98 20.53
N SER A 79 -20.81 -10.45 19.67
CA SER A 79 -20.47 -9.36 18.75
C SER A 79 -19.90 -8.16 19.49
N VAL A 80 -20.54 -7.69 20.57
CA VAL A 80 -20.06 -6.53 21.35
C VAL A 80 -18.70 -6.78 22.00
N VAL A 81 -18.44 -8.00 22.48
CA VAL A 81 -17.11 -8.38 23.01
C VAL A 81 -16.04 -8.28 21.91
N LEU A 82 -16.35 -8.77 20.71
CA LEU A 82 -15.43 -8.68 19.56
C LEU A 82 -15.21 -7.23 19.13
N ASP A 83 -16.28 -6.45 19.02
CA ASP A 83 -16.23 -5.05 18.58
C ASP A 83 -15.38 -4.21 19.55
N ASN A 84 -15.61 -4.35 20.86
CA ASN A 84 -14.80 -3.68 21.88
C ASN A 84 -13.33 -4.12 21.86
N ALA A 85 -13.05 -5.40 21.54
CA ALA A 85 -11.69 -5.91 21.45
C ALA A 85 -10.96 -5.45 20.17
N GLU A 86 -11.70 -5.27 19.07
CA GLU A 86 -11.21 -4.74 17.79
C GLU A 86 -10.96 -3.22 17.84
N GLY A 87 -11.43 -2.55 18.88
CA GLY A 87 -11.16 -1.14 19.12
C GLY A 87 -12.40 -0.26 19.18
N GLY A 88 -13.57 -0.84 19.43
CA GLY A 88 -14.83 -0.14 19.68
C GLY A 88 -15.31 0.71 18.50
N ILE A 89 -16.28 1.58 18.78
CA ILE A 89 -16.82 2.54 17.82
C ILE A 89 -15.91 3.78 17.81
N GLN A 90 -15.57 4.27 16.63
CA GLN A 90 -14.59 5.36 16.46
C GLN A 90 -15.18 6.63 15.87
N ASP A 91 -16.46 6.87 16.19
CA ASP A 91 -17.24 7.98 15.71
C ASP A 91 -18.14 8.51 16.81
N ASP A 92 -18.70 9.70 16.58
CA ASP A 92 -19.75 10.23 17.43
C ASP A 92 -20.96 9.30 17.35
N VAL A 93 -21.45 8.90 18.52
CA VAL A 93 -22.68 8.12 18.68
C VAL A 93 -23.61 8.74 19.71
N ASP A 94 -24.90 8.42 19.59
CA ASP A 94 -25.92 8.69 20.59
C ASP A 94 -25.92 7.63 21.70
N ILE A 95 -26.88 7.72 22.61
CA ILE A 95 -27.01 6.79 23.74
C ILE A 95 -27.26 5.33 23.31
N TYR A 96 -27.72 5.11 22.07
CA TYR A 96 -27.99 3.78 21.49
C TYR A 96 -26.79 3.23 20.71
N GLY A 97 -25.69 3.99 20.63
CA GLY A 97 -24.52 3.60 19.83
C GLY A 97 -24.74 3.80 18.33
N LEU A 98 -25.72 4.62 17.95
CA LEU A 98 -26.05 4.95 16.56
C LEU A 98 -25.52 6.34 16.20
N PRO A 99 -25.32 6.64 14.90
CA PRO A 99 -24.95 7.99 14.48
C PRO A 99 -25.97 9.04 14.97
N PRO A 100 -25.52 10.23 15.39
CA PRO A 100 -26.40 11.32 15.79
C PRO A 100 -27.44 11.65 14.72
N ARG A 101 -28.63 12.05 15.14
CA ARG A 101 -29.69 12.56 14.25
C ARG A 101 -29.18 13.75 13.43
N LEU A 102 -29.56 13.79 12.16
CA LEU A 102 -29.05 14.78 11.19
C LEU A 102 -29.80 16.10 11.28
N THR A 103 -31.08 16.07 11.64
CA THR A 103 -31.95 17.25 11.68
C THR A 103 -32.55 17.42 13.07
N GLN A 104 -33.13 18.60 13.33
CA GLN A 104 -33.91 18.86 14.56
C GLN A 104 -35.36 18.39 14.43
N ASP A 105 -35.78 17.96 13.23
CA ASP A 105 -37.13 17.47 12.98
C ASP A 105 -37.24 16.00 13.41
N ASP A 106 -37.97 15.75 14.50
CA ASP A 106 -38.14 14.40 15.02
C ASP A 106 -38.93 13.49 14.07
N ALA A 107 -39.87 14.03 13.28
CA ALA A 107 -40.65 13.22 12.35
C ALA A 107 -39.78 12.71 11.19
N GLU A 108 -38.95 13.59 10.62
CA GLU A 108 -37.99 13.22 9.57
C GLU A 108 -36.97 12.19 10.09
N ASN A 109 -36.41 12.39 11.27
CA ASN A 109 -35.47 11.44 11.86
C ASN A 109 -36.12 10.07 12.13
N VAL A 110 -37.37 10.04 12.59
CA VAL A 110 -38.11 8.78 12.79
C VAL A 110 -38.39 8.08 11.47
N GLU A 111 -38.69 8.82 10.40
CA GLU A 111 -38.86 8.23 9.06
C GLU A 111 -37.55 7.58 8.56
N VAL A 112 -36.42 8.27 8.70
CA VAL A 112 -35.09 7.74 8.37
C VAL A 112 -34.77 6.49 9.19
N ASP A 113 -35.07 6.50 10.48
CA ASP A 113 -34.85 5.37 11.38
C ASP A 113 -35.72 4.16 11.01
N ASN A 114 -36.99 4.40 10.65
CA ASN A 114 -37.90 3.35 10.18
C ASN A 114 -37.43 2.75 8.84
N ALA A 115 -36.92 3.57 7.93
CA ALA A 115 -36.36 3.10 6.66
C ALA A 115 -35.14 2.20 6.87
N GLU A 116 -34.18 2.61 7.73
CA GLU A 116 -33.00 1.80 8.04
C GLU A 116 -33.38 0.52 8.81
N THR A 117 -34.36 0.59 9.71
CA THR A 117 -34.94 -0.57 10.42
C THR A 117 -35.49 -1.61 9.44
N THR A 118 -36.20 -1.15 8.40
CA THR A 118 -36.74 -2.02 7.33
C THR A 118 -35.62 -2.68 6.54
N ARG A 119 -34.61 -1.90 6.12
CA ARG A 119 -33.43 -2.40 5.40
C ARG A 119 -32.64 -3.43 6.20
N LEU A 120 -32.48 -3.21 7.51
CA LEU A 120 -31.80 -4.16 8.41
C LEU A 120 -32.57 -5.48 8.47
N ARG A 121 -33.90 -5.45 8.65
CA ARG A 121 -34.74 -6.66 8.66
C ARG A 121 -34.63 -7.46 7.36
N GLU A 122 -34.70 -6.80 6.21
CA GLU A 122 -34.52 -7.48 4.92
C GLU A 122 -33.14 -8.13 4.80
N THR A 123 -32.09 -7.44 5.28
CA THR A 123 -30.72 -7.95 5.23
C THR A 123 -30.53 -9.14 6.17
N ILE A 124 -31.08 -9.08 7.38
CA ILE A 124 -31.09 -10.18 8.34
C ILE A 124 -31.81 -11.39 7.73
N ALA A 125 -33.00 -11.19 7.14
CA ALA A 125 -33.77 -12.27 6.52
C ALA A 125 -33.00 -12.96 5.37
N ARG A 126 -32.32 -12.18 4.50
CA ARG A 126 -31.44 -12.74 3.46
C ARG A 126 -30.26 -13.53 4.05
N MET A 127 -29.62 -13.01 5.10
CA MET A 127 -28.48 -13.70 5.73
C MET A 127 -28.87 -14.97 6.47
N GLU A 128 -30.06 -15.00 7.08
CA GLU A 128 -30.60 -16.19 7.75
C GLU A 128 -30.83 -17.36 6.78
N GLN A 129 -31.18 -17.09 5.52
CA GLN A 129 -31.27 -18.13 4.47
C GLN A 129 -29.93 -18.86 4.25
N ASP A 130 -28.82 -18.15 4.48
CA ASP A 130 -27.45 -18.63 4.31
C ASP A 130 -26.71 -18.76 5.65
N ARG A 131 -27.42 -18.95 6.78
CA ARG A 131 -26.84 -18.90 8.15
C ARG A 131 -25.63 -19.82 8.35
N ALA A 132 -25.59 -20.96 7.64
CA ALA A 132 -24.51 -21.94 7.71
C ALA A 132 -23.17 -21.44 7.12
N LYS A 133 -23.16 -20.36 6.31
CA LYS A 133 -21.91 -19.80 5.78
C LYS A 133 -21.03 -19.25 6.92
N PRO A 134 -19.70 -19.47 6.87
CA PRO A 134 -18.79 -18.97 7.90
C PRO A 134 -18.93 -17.45 8.12
N GLY A 135 -19.02 -17.03 9.38
CA GLY A 135 -19.15 -15.61 9.75
C GLY A 135 -20.59 -15.07 9.81
N ASN A 136 -21.56 -15.71 9.12
CA ASN A 136 -22.93 -15.20 9.06
C ASN A 136 -23.61 -15.12 10.42
N ARG A 137 -23.39 -16.08 11.32
CA ARG A 137 -23.98 -16.05 12.67
C ARG A 137 -23.63 -14.79 13.46
N ASN A 138 -22.36 -14.37 13.43
CA ASN A 138 -21.92 -13.16 14.14
C ASN A 138 -22.43 -11.89 13.45
N ASN A 139 -22.44 -11.88 12.11
CA ASN A 139 -22.98 -10.76 11.34
C ASN A 139 -24.48 -10.56 11.59
N ILE A 140 -25.25 -11.64 11.64
CA ILE A 140 -26.68 -11.62 11.99
C ILE A 140 -26.87 -11.09 13.42
N GLU A 141 -26.11 -11.56 14.41
CA GLU A 141 -26.16 -11.03 15.78
C GLU A 141 -25.87 -9.52 15.80
N ARG A 142 -24.82 -9.06 15.11
CA ARG A 142 -24.48 -7.62 15.02
C ARG A 142 -25.60 -6.81 14.36
N LEU A 143 -26.22 -7.32 13.28
CA LEU A 143 -27.34 -6.64 12.62
C LEU A 143 -28.60 -6.61 13.49
N ASN A 144 -28.89 -7.68 14.23
CA ASN A 144 -30.01 -7.73 15.18
C ASN A 144 -29.83 -6.69 16.29
N LEU A 145 -28.64 -6.59 16.90
CA LEU A 145 -28.35 -5.57 17.91
C LEU A 145 -28.47 -4.15 17.35
N LYS A 146 -28.04 -3.91 16.11
CA LYS A 146 -28.22 -2.62 15.44
C LYS A 146 -29.69 -2.31 15.20
N TRP A 147 -30.49 -3.31 14.79
CA TRP A 147 -31.94 -3.18 14.62
C TRP A 147 -32.63 -2.87 15.95
N GLU A 148 -32.26 -3.55 17.04
CA GLU A 148 -32.76 -3.28 18.39
C GLU A 148 -32.43 -1.86 18.84
N ALA A 149 -31.21 -1.37 18.55
CA ALA A 149 -30.82 0.01 18.85
C ALA A 149 -31.72 1.04 18.14
N TYR A 150 -32.04 0.84 16.87
CA TYR A 150 -32.99 1.71 16.16
C TYR A 150 -34.40 1.63 16.74
N ASN A 151 -34.87 0.42 17.07
CA ASN A 151 -36.18 0.25 17.68
C ASN A 151 -36.27 0.95 19.04
N MET A 152 -35.22 0.89 19.86
CA MET A 152 -35.16 1.64 21.12
C MET A 152 -35.15 3.15 20.90
N ARG A 153 -34.41 3.63 19.89
CA ARG A 153 -34.35 5.04 19.50
C ARG A 153 -35.69 5.59 19.02
N ILE A 154 -36.43 4.84 18.20
CA ILE A 154 -37.76 5.21 17.70
C ILE A 154 -38.77 5.30 18.85
N ASN A 155 -38.71 4.34 19.79
CA ASN A 155 -39.64 4.27 20.92
C ASN A 155 -39.19 5.06 22.15
N ASN A 156 -38.04 5.73 22.10
CA ASN A 156 -37.42 6.44 23.23
C ASN A 156 -37.26 5.59 24.51
N THR A 157 -36.95 4.31 24.37
CA THR A 157 -36.76 3.40 25.51
C THR A 157 -35.29 3.35 25.91
N PRO A 158 -34.92 3.42 27.21
CA PRO A 158 -33.52 3.41 27.62
C PRO A 158 -32.81 2.08 27.24
N PRO A 159 -31.55 2.13 26.77
CA PRO A 159 -30.81 0.93 26.40
C PRO A 159 -30.34 0.13 27.64
N PRO A 160 -30.20 -1.20 27.54
CA PRO A 160 -29.69 -2.07 28.62
C PRO A 160 -28.15 -2.05 28.74
N TYR A 161 -27.52 -1.01 28.19
CA TYR A 161 -26.07 -0.85 28.15
C TYR A 161 -25.69 0.61 28.28
N ARG A 162 -24.42 0.84 28.64
CA ARG A 162 -23.80 2.16 28.71
C ARG A 162 -22.53 2.19 27.88
N HIS A 163 -22.29 3.36 27.28
CA HIS A 163 -21.09 3.63 26.50
C HIS A 163 -19.98 4.24 27.36
N TYR A 164 -18.74 3.87 27.08
CA TYR A 164 -17.54 4.39 27.73
C TYR A 164 -16.53 4.85 26.69
N LEU A 165 -15.96 6.04 26.88
CA LEU A 165 -14.73 6.42 26.18
C LEU A 165 -13.56 5.64 26.77
N GLN A 166 -12.86 4.89 25.94
CA GLN A 166 -11.67 4.14 26.32
C GLN A 166 -10.45 4.66 25.56
N LEU A 167 -9.45 5.17 26.30
CA LEU A 167 -8.11 5.36 25.77
C LEU A 167 -7.29 4.12 26.06
N THR A 168 -6.78 3.49 25.00
CA THR A 168 -5.89 2.33 25.07
C THR A 168 -4.51 2.75 24.58
N ILE A 169 -3.52 2.61 25.46
CA ILE A 169 -2.11 2.86 25.14
C ILE A 169 -1.39 1.52 25.20
N SER A 170 -0.82 1.07 24.09
CA SER A 170 -0.13 -0.22 24.03
C SER A 170 1.26 -0.14 23.40
N LYS A 171 2.18 -0.97 23.89
CA LYS A 171 3.53 -1.14 23.34
C LYS A 171 3.94 -2.61 23.46
N GLY A 172 3.92 -3.34 22.35
CA GLY A 172 4.08 -4.79 22.36
C GLY A 172 2.99 -5.46 23.20
N LYS A 173 3.38 -6.20 24.24
CA LYS A 173 2.43 -6.87 25.16
C LYS A 173 1.92 -5.97 26.29
N LEU A 174 2.54 -4.80 26.50
CA LEU A 174 2.11 -3.87 27.54
C LEU A 174 0.89 -3.11 27.06
N VAL A 175 -0.20 -3.17 27.82
CA VAL A 175 -1.46 -2.47 27.54
C VAL A 175 -1.89 -1.72 28.78
N LYS A 176 -2.10 -0.41 28.65
CA LYS A 176 -2.73 0.45 29.64
C LYS A 176 -4.07 0.92 29.08
N MET A 177 -5.11 0.84 29.89
CA MET A 177 -6.44 1.31 29.53
C MET A 177 -6.94 2.31 30.56
N GLU A 178 -7.54 3.39 30.09
CA GLU A 178 -8.29 4.34 30.90
C GLU A 178 -9.70 4.44 30.32
N ARG A 179 -10.71 4.41 31.19
CA ARG A 179 -12.12 4.46 30.79
C ARG A 179 -12.84 5.55 31.56
N VAL A 180 -13.69 6.29 30.85
CA VAL A 180 -14.63 7.25 31.42
C VAL A 180 -15.99 7.05 30.78
N VAL A 181 -17.05 7.44 31.49
CA VAL A 181 -18.41 7.40 30.93
C VAL A 181 -18.45 8.26 29.66
N TYR A 182 -19.10 7.77 28.60
CA TYR A 182 -19.28 8.54 27.37
C TYR A 182 -20.35 9.62 27.59
N ASP A 183 -19.90 10.80 28.05
CA ASP A 183 -20.73 12.00 28.29
C ASP A 183 -20.40 13.15 27.33
N LYS A 184 -19.35 12.97 26.52
CA LYS A 184 -18.88 13.90 25.49
C LYS A 184 -18.74 13.17 24.17
N LYS A 185 -19.00 13.89 23.08
CA LYS A 185 -18.82 13.42 21.72
C LYS A 185 -17.40 12.89 21.49
N PHE A 186 -17.29 11.74 20.81
CA PHE A 186 -16.03 11.11 20.44
C PHE A 186 -15.08 12.10 19.75
N GLY A 187 -15.57 12.88 18.78
CA GLY A 187 -14.77 13.87 18.07
C GLY A 187 -14.12 14.91 19.00
N THR A 188 -14.85 15.34 20.05
CA THR A 188 -14.33 16.25 21.06
C THR A 188 -13.23 15.59 21.91
N ALA A 189 -13.44 14.33 22.30
CA ALA A 189 -12.45 13.57 23.05
C ALA A 189 -11.19 13.28 22.20
N LYS A 190 -11.35 12.94 20.92
CA LYS A 190 -10.26 12.73 19.96
C LYS A 190 -9.41 14.00 19.83
N GLU A 191 -10.04 15.14 19.58
CA GLU A 191 -9.33 16.43 19.51
C GLU A 191 -8.61 16.78 20.82
N TYR A 192 -9.21 16.48 21.97
CA TYR A 192 -8.56 16.68 23.27
C TYR A 192 -7.28 15.84 23.39
N ILE A 193 -7.34 14.55 23.05
CA ILE A 193 -6.18 13.65 23.09
C ILE A 193 -5.11 14.10 22.09
N GLU A 194 -5.51 14.49 20.88
CA GLU A 194 -4.56 15.00 19.89
C GLU A 194 -3.87 16.28 20.36
N LYS A 195 -4.61 17.24 20.92
CA LYS A 195 -4.04 18.46 21.51
C LYS A 195 -3.12 18.14 22.69
N LEU A 196 -3.46 17.12 23.49
CA LEU A 196 -2.65 16.69 24.62
C LEU A 196 -1.29 16.13 24.18
N VAL A 197 -1.29 15.36 23.09
CA VAL A 197 -0.10 14.63 22.60
C VAL A 197 0.73 15.50 21.66
N PHE A 198 0.07 16.22 20.76
CA PHE A 198 0.68 16.92 19.63
C PHE A 198 0.59 18.45 19.72
N GLY A 199 -0.06 19.00 20.76
CA GLY A 199 -0.20 20.45 20.95
C GLY A 199 1.10 21.21 21.23
N ASN A 200 2.25 20.53 21.18
CA ASN A 200 3.58 21.13 21.20
C ASN A 200 3.82 21.99 19.96
N LYS A 201 4.69 23.00 20.11
CA LYS A 201 4.92 23.99 19.05
C LYS A 201 5.52 23.39 17.78
N THR A 202 6.43 22.43 17.90
CA THR A 202 7.14 21.89 16.73
C THR A 202 7.45 20.42 16.93
N ILE A 203 7.11 19.62 15.92
CA ILE A 203 7.34 18.19 15.89
C ILE A 203 8.21 17.88 14.69
N ARG A 204 9.33 17.22 14.95
CA ARG A 204 10.22 16.71 13.91
C ARG A 204 10.06 15.20 13.84
N VAL A 205 9.63 14.72 12.67
CA VAL A 205 9.36 13.32 12.40
C VAL A 205 10.38 12.82 11.37
N GLU A 206 11.08 11.75 11.70
CA GLU A 206 11.98 11.10 10.73
C GLU A 206 11.18 10.35 9.67
N ASN A 207 10.25 9.48 10.09
CA ASN A 207 9.37 8.70 9.23
C ASN A 207 7.89 8.94 9.58
N LEU A 208 7.17 9.62 8.71
CA LEU A 208 5.73 9.83 8.83
C LEU A 208 4.98 8.90 7.89
N GLN A 209 4.13 8.02 8.42
CA GLN A 209 3.19 7.21 7.64
C GLN A 209 1.76 7.71 7.82
N ILE A 210 1.05 7.97 6.73
CA ILE A 210 -0.38 8.31 6.73
C ILE A 210 -1.15 7.23 5.96
N GLY A 211 -2.10 6.58 6.64
CA GLY A 211 -2.96 5.55 6.08
C GLY A 211 -2.83 4.18 6.76
N GLY A 212 -3.22 3.11 6.06
CA GLY A 212 -3.14 1.73 6.56
C GLY A 212 -1.75 1.11 6.44
N ASP A 213 -1.63 -0.17 6.78
CA ASP A 213 -0.40 -0.96 6.59
C ASP A 213 -0.11 -1.24 5.11
N GLU A 214 -1.17 -1.47 4.35
CA GLU A 214 -1.14 -1.76 2.92
C GLU A 214 -1.49 -0.52 2.11
N TYR A 215 -0.94 -0.47 0.90
CA TYR A 215 -1.27 0.57 -0.07
C TYR A 215 -2.66 0.36 -0.64
N LEU A 216 -3.38 1.45 -0.86
CA LEU A 216 -4.65 1.43 -1.55
C LEU A 216 -4.41 1.31 -3.06
N HIS A 217 -4.61 0.11 -3.62
CA HIS A 217 -4.37 -0.12 -5.05
C HIS A 217 -5.65 0.06 -5.87
N ASP A 218 -5.56 0.74 -7.01
CA ASP A 218 -6.66 0.84 -7.99
C ASP A 218 -7.11 -0.54 -8.53
N LEU A 219 -6.25 -1.55 -8.43
CA LEU A 219 -6.54 -2.93 -8.84
C LEU A 219 -7.57 -3.60 -7.92
N ASP A 220 -7.55 -3.29 -6.62
CA ASP A 220 -8.43 -3.91 -5.62
C ASP A 220 -9.91 -3.64 -5.96
N ASN A 221 -10.20 -2.40 -6.38
CA ASN A 221 -11.53 -2.02 -6.88
C ASN A 221 -11.94 -2.80 -8.14
N ARG A 222 -11.00 -3.13 -9.04
CA ARG A 222 -11.31 -3.85 -10.30
C ARG A 222 -11.57 -5.33 -10.09
N ILE A 223 -10.95 -5.94 -9.08
CA ILE A 223 -11.17 -7.36 -8.75
C ILE A 223 -12.35 -7.56 -7.79
N GLY A 224 -13.14 -6.52 -7.55
CA GLY A 224 -14.33 -6.59 -6.71
C GLY A 224 -14.02 -6.69 -5.22
N ILE A 225 -12.80 -6.35 -4.78
CA ILE A 225 -12.56 -6.09 -3.35
C ILE A 225 -13.31 -4.80 -3.04
N GLN A 226 -14.51 -4.96 -2.48
CA GLN A 226 -15.19 -3.85 -1.83
C GLN A 226 -14.34 -3.49 -0.63
N PHE A 227 -13.67 -2.34 -0.70
CA PHE A 227 -13.24 -1.68 0.52
C PHE A 227 -14.46 -1.53 1.43
N GLY A 228 -14.25 -1.59 2.75
CA GLY A 228 -15.31 -1.39 3.73
C GLY A 228 -16.05 -0.06 3.52
N PRO A 229 -17.05 0.26 4.35
CA PRO A 229 -17.75 1.54 4.24
C PRO A 229 -16.74 2.71 4.14
N PRO A 230 -17.04 3.75 3.33
CA PRO A 230 -16.17 4.91 3.20
C PRO A 230 -15.77 5.41 4.59
N ARG A 231 -14.46 5.60 4.80
CA ARG A 231 -13.96 6.12 6.07
C ARG A 231 -14.53 7.53 6.26
N GLN A 232 -15.11 7.80 7.43
CA GLN A 232 -15.79 9.07 7.70
C GLN A 232 -14.83 10.26 7.64
N GLU A 233 -13.58 10.06 8.10
CA GLU A 233 -12.57 11.10 8.10
C GLU A 233 -11.98 11.30 6.67
N PRO A 234 -12.14 12.49 6.05
CA PRO A 234 -11.76 12.73 4.65
C PRO A 234 -10.30 12.41 4.31
N LEU A 235 -9.39 12.58 5.29
CA LEU A 235 -7.98 12.22 5.17
C LEU A 235 -7.79 10.76 4.71
N PHE A 236 -8.65 9.86 5.18
CA PHE A 236 -8.58 8.43 4.90
C PHE A 236 -9.63 7.96 3.90
N GLY A 237 -10.35 8.89 3.25
CA GLY A 237 -11.30 8.59 2.19
C GLY A 237 -10.65 7.86 1.01
N TYR A 238 -11.47 7.13 0.26
CA TYR A 238 -11.04 6.35 -0.92
C TYR A 238 -11.00 7.18 -2.21
N THR A 239 -11.34 8.45 -2.12
CA THR A 239 -11.37 9.42 -3.22
C THR A 239 -10.73 10.74 -2.77
N PRO A 240 -10.25 11.56 -3.73
CA PRO A 240 -9.79 12.91 -3.43
C PRO A 240 -10.91 13.77 -2.79
N GLN A 241 -10.61 14.40 -1.65
CA GLN A 241 -11.54 15.21 -0.86
C GLN A 241 -10.82 16.43 -0.23
N THR A 242 -9.99 17.12 -1.01
CA THR A 242 -9.04 18.13 -0.50
C THR A 242 -9.67 19.21 0.38
N ASP A 243 -10.90 19.63 0.06
CA ASP A 243 -11.54 20.78 0.70
C ASP A 243 -12.11 20.46 2.09
N SER A 244 -12.37 19.18 2.37
CA SER A 244 -12.90 18.71 3.66
C SER A 244 -11.83 18.13 4.59
N VAL A 245 -10.59 18.03 4.12
CA VAL A 245 -9.47 17.49 4.90
C VAL A 245 -8.98 18.52 5.92
N LYS A 246 -8.95 18.11 7.20
CA LYS A 246 -8.40 18.90 8.30
C LYS A 246 -6.86 18.80 8.37
N PRO A 247 -6.17 19.78 8.98
CA PRO A 247 -4.75 19.70 9.27
C PRO A 247 -4.35 18.42 10.02
N LEU A 248 -3.16 17.89 9.74
CA LEU A 248 -2.70 16.61 10.27
C LEU A 248 -2.46 16.67 11.77
N LEU A 249 -3.37 16.02 12.52
CA LEU A 249 -3.38 16.05 13.99
C LEU A 249 -3.39 17.50 14.48
N SER A 250 -3.54 17.75 15.78
CA SER A 250 -3.48 19.12 16.31
C SER A 250 -2.05 19.73 16.33
N ILE A 251 -1.25 19.45 15.29
CA ILE A 251 0.15 19.89 15.12
C ILE A 251 0.18 21.32 14.59
N ARG A 252 1.15 22.11 15.07
CA ARG A 252 1.36 23.49 14.59
C ARG A 252 2.42 23.57 13.50
N ASN A 253 3.62 23.08 13.80
CA ASN A 253 4.75 23.04 12.86
C ASN A 253 5.31 21.63 12.79
N LEU A 254 5.47 21.12 11.57
CA LEU A 254 5.86 19.76 11.27
C LEU A 254 7.08 19.74 10.34
N GLU A 255 8.16 19.13 10.79
CA GLU A 255 9.30 18.77 9.94
C GLU A 255 9.23 17.27 9.64
N VAL A 256 9.35 16.88 8.38
CA VAL A 256 9.27 15.46 7.96
C VAL A 256 10.50 15.10 7.14
N GLY A 257 11.17 14.01 7.50
CA GLY A 257 12.22 13.40 6.68
C GLY A 257 11.63 12.61 5.51
N VAL A 258 10.99 11.49 5.85
CA VAL A 258 10.35 10.56 4.93
C VAL A 258 8.84 10.59 5.12
N LEU A 259 8.09 10.84 4.05
CA LEU A 259 6.64 10.76 4.04
C LEU A 259 6.19 9.52 3.26
N LYS A 260 5.53 8.58 3.95
CA LYS A 260 4.90 7.41 3.35
C LYS A 260 3.38 7.57 3.38
N VAL A 261 2.75 7.63 2.21
CA VAL A 261 1.28 7.67 2.10
C VAL A 261 0.78 6.36 1.50
N THR A 262 -0.02 5.64 2.25
CA THR A 262 -0.63 4.38 1.79
C THR A 262 -2.06 4.55 1.29
N GLY A 263 -2.72 5.68 1.61
CA GLY A 263 -4.03 6.05 1.06
C GLY A 263 -3.96 7.01 -0.13
N ILE A 264 -4.97 7.86 -0.26
CA ILE A 264 -5.04 8.89 -1.31
C ILE A 264 -4.04 10.01 -1.04
N LEU A 265 -3.01 10.11 -1.87
CA LEU A 265 -1.92 11.09 -1.71
C LEU A 265 -2.43 12.54 -1.64
N THR A 266 -3.40 12.93 -2.48
CA THR A 266 -3.93 14.30 -2.48
C THR A 266 -4.55 14.69 -1.14
N ASN A 267 -5.20 13.76 -0.44
CA ASN A 267 -5.80 14.03 0.86
C ASN A 267 -4.71 14.18 1.93
N ALA A 268 -3.70 13.31 1.91
CA ALA A 268 -2.56 13.43 2.81
C ALA A 268 -1.80 14.75 2.61
N LEU A 269 -1.57 15.17 1.37
CA LEU A 269 -0.94 16.45 1.03
C LEU A 269 -1.78 17.63 1.54
N ALA A 270 -3.10 17.61 1.35
CA ALA A 270 -4.00 18.63 1.87
C ALA A 270 -3.94 18.74 3.41
N SER A 271 -3.81 17.61 4.11
CA SER A 271 -3.73 17.57 5.57
C SER A 271 -2.41 18.13 6.12
N ILE A 272 -1.28 17.84 5.47
CA ILE A 272 0.03 18.29 5.98
C ILE A 272 0.38 19.70 5.52
N ARG A 273 -0.14 20.17 4.38
CA ARG A 273 0.23 21.47 3.79
C ARG A 273 0.16 22.66 4.77
N PRO A 274 -0.86 22.79 5.64
CA PRO A 274 -0.94 23.92 6.57
C PRO A 274 0.12 23.91 7.68
N VAL A 275 0.74 22.75 7.95
CA VAL A 275 1.62 22.54 9.11
C VAL A 275 3.05 22.17 8.72
N LEU A 276 3.28 21.72 7.48
CA LEU A 276 4.58 21.28 6.99
C LEU A 276 5.57 22.44 6.84
N SER A 277 6.79 22.26 7.33
CA SER A 277 7.89 23.20 7.15
C SER A 277 8.27 23.34 5.66
N GLN A 278 8.94 24.44 5.30
CA GLN A 278 9.41 24.67 3.93
C GLN A 278 10.59 23.77 3.51
N VAL A 279 11.12 22.94 4.41
CA VAL A 279 12.22 22.03 4.11
C VAL A 279 11.70 20.90 3.21
N PRO A 280 12.33 20.64 2.05
CA PRO A 280 11.93 19.53 1.19
C PRO A 280 12.02 18.17 1.90
N LEU A 281 11.12 17.26 1.51
CA LEU A 281 11.17 15.88 1.97
C LEU A 281 12.42 15.19 1.42
N LYS A 282 13.10 14.39 2.25
CA LYS A 282 14.17 13.49 1.79
C LYS A 282 13.61 12.42 0.89
N GLU A 283 12.46 11.85 1.26
CA GLU A 283 11.75 10.87 0.44
C GLU A 283 10.24 11.03 0.56
N LEU A 284 9.55 10.96 -0.58
CA LEU A 284 8.10 10.78 -0.65
C LEU A 284 7.80 9.41 -1.24
N LYS A 285 7.16 8.54 -0.46
CA LYS A 285 6.72 7.20 -0.88
C LYS A 285 5.20 7.12 -0.97
N ALA A 286 4.66 6.92 -2.17
CA ALA A 286 3.21 6.89 -2.40
C ALA A 286 2.83 6.04 -3.62
N VAL A 287 1.53 5.82 -3.81
CA VAL A 287 0.97 5.17 -5.01
C VAL A 287 0.21 6.16 -5.87
N CYS A 288 0.10 5.86 -7.16
CA CYS A 288 -0.77 6.59 -8.07
C CYS A 288 -2.24 6.28 -7.77
N HIS A 289 -3.12 7.25 -7.97
CA HIS A 289 -4.57 7.06 -7.92
C HIS A 289 -5.17 7.32 -9.30
N GLN A 290 -5.98 6.40 -9.79
CA GLN A 290 -6.55 6.42 -11.14
C GLN A 290 -5.49 6.65 -12.24
N ARG A 291 -4.29 6.08 -12.08
CA ARG A 291 -3.12 6.27 -12.96
C ARG A 291 -2.62 7.72 -13.08
N THR A 292 -2.97 8.58 -12.12
CA THR A 292 -2.47 9.95 -12.03
C THR A 292 -1.61 10.11 -10.78
N PHE A 293 -0.70 11.09 -10.84
CA PHE A 293 0.10 11.50 -9.70
C PHE A 293 0.00 13.03 -9.55
N PRO A 294 -0.31 13.56 -8.35
CA PRO A 294 -0.63 14.97 -8.19
C PRO A 294 0.57 15.88 -8.51
N GLU A 295 0.31 16.99 -9.19
CA GLU A 295 1.27 18.08 -9.36
C GLU A 295 1.17 19.00 -8.15
N ASP A 296 2.05 18.80 -7.18
CA ASP A 296 2.04 19.51 -5.90
C ASP A 296 3.45 20.00 -5.56
N PRO A 297 3.63 21.21 -4.99
CA PRO A 297 4.94 21.70 -4.57
C PRO A 297 5.69 20.74 -3.63
N ILE A 298 5.00 20.09 -2.70
CA ILE A 298 5.58 19.12 -1.75
C ILE A 298 6.12 17.89 -2.51
N VAL A 299 5.36 17.41 -3.50
CA VAL A 299 5.77 16.31 -4.37
C VAL A 299 6.98 16.71 -5.22
N ASN A 300 6.91 17.87 -5.84
CA ASN A 300 7.88 18.34 -6.83
C ASN A 300 9.22 18.75 -6.20
N THR A 301 9.23 19.11 -4.92
CA THR A 301 10.45 19.47 -4.18
C THR A 301 11.11 18.28 -3.49
N ALA A 302 10.42 17.15 -3.31
CA ALA A 302 10.99 15.96 -2.69
C ALA A 302 12.28 15.50 -3.39
N GLU A 303 13.33 15.23 -2.61
CA GLU A 303 14.65 14.85 -3.13
C GLU A 303 14.60 13.47 -3.82
N PHE A 304 13.84 12.55 -3.25
CA PHE A 304 13.58 11.23 -3.79
C PHE A 304 12.08 10.94 -3.86
N LEU A 305 11.58 10.68 -5.07
CA LEU A 305 10.20 10.25 -5.27
C LEU A 305 10.13 8.72 -5.49
N HIS A 306 9.48 8.03 -4.57
CA HIS A 306 9.33 6.58 -4.58
C HIS A 306 7.88 6.21 -4.86
N ILE A 307 7.60 5.74 -6.07
CA ILE A 307 6.30 5.20 -6.45
C ILE A 307 6.23 3.75 -6.00
N ALA A 308 5.47 3.50 -4.94
CA ALA A 308 5.36 2.19 -4.29
C ALA A 308 4.53 1.16 -5.08
N ASP A 309 4.14 1.48 -6.31
CA ASP A 309 3.46 0.56 -7.22
C ASP A 309 3.89 0.81 -8.67
N CYS A 310 3.36 0.02 -9.60
CA CYS A 310 3.59 0.22 -11.02
C CYS A 310 2.89 1.48 -11.54
N THR A 311 3.58 2.21 -12.41
CA THR A 311 2.98 3.33 -13.14
C THR A 311 3.61 3.44 -14.54
N PRO A 312 2.86 3.85 -15.58
CA PRO A 312 3.43 4.17 -16.87
C PRO A 312 4.47 5.30 -16.76
N LEU A 313 5.60 5.15 -17.45
CA LEU A 313 6.75 6.07 -17.32
C LEU A 313 6.40 7.51 -17.71
N ASN A 314 5.50 7.68 -18.70
CA ASN A 314 5.04 8.96 -19.19
C ASN A 314 4.16 9.73 -18.18
N VAL A 315 3.60 9.09 -17.16
CA VAL A 315 2.85 9.80 -16.09
C VAL A 315 3.79 10.65 -15.24
N LEU A 316 5.07 10.27 -15.18
CA LEU A 316 6.09 10.95 -14.39
C LEU A 316 7.08 11.73 -15.26
N SER A 317 6.95 11.72 -16.58
CA SER A 317 7.98 12.28 -17.49
C SER A 317 8.20 13.77 -17.31
N ASN A 318 7.19 14.51 -16.85
CA ASN A 318 7.24 15.96 -16.62
C ASN A 318 7.75 16.33 -15.22
N ARG A 319 8.08 15.35 -14.35
CA ARG A 319 8.44 15.63 -12.96
C ARG A 319 9.78 16.36 -12.85
N PRO A 320 9.93 17.32 -11.92
CA PRO A 320 11.18 18.02 -11.69
C PRO A 320 12.14 17.28 -10.73
N ASN A 321 11.67 16.22 -10.06
CA ASN A 321 12.45 15.47 -9.09
C ASN A 321 13.73 14.89 -9.70
N TYR A 322 14.83 14.98 -8.95
CA TYR A 322 16.14 14.52 -9.39
C TYR A 322 16.25 12.99 -9.43
N ARG A 323 15.64 12.31 -8.45
CA ARG A 323 15.63 10.85 -8.31
C ARG A 323 14.19 10.35 -8.24
N ILE A 324 13.83 9.42 -9.13
CA ILE A 324 12.54 8.74 -9.10
C ILE A 324 12.73 7.22 -9.15
N HIS A 325 12.03 6.50 -8.29
CA HIS A 325 11.97 5.05 -8.33
C HIS A 325 10.52 4.58 -8.51
N ILE A 326 10.31 3.62 -9.41
CA ILE A 326 9.05 2.92 -9.60
C ILE A 326 9.26 1.49 -9.11
N ARG A 327 8.52 1.09 -8.06
CA ARG A 327 8.73 -0.19 -7.36
C ARG A 327 8.76 -1.37 -8.33
N VAL A 328 7.80 -1.44 -9.23
CA VAL A 328 7.67 -2.57 -10.15
C VAL A 328 7.32 -2.12 -11.56
N ALA A 329 7.95 -2.75 -12.54
CA ALA A 329 7.74 -2.53 -13.96
C ALA A 329 6.26 -2.77 -14.36
N TYR A 330 5.67 -1.77 -15.00
CA TYR A 330 4.35 -1.85 -15.63
C TYR A 330 4.44 -2.51 -17.01
N GLU A 331 3.38 -3.19 -17.49
CA GLU A 331 3.29 -3.60 -18.90
C GLU A 331 3.17 -2.36 -19.80
N MET A 332 4.29 -1.90 -20.35
CA MET A 332 4.34 -0.70 -21.18
C MET A 332 4.07 -1.01 -22.66
N TYR A 333 3.47 -0.05 -23.37
CA TYR A 333 3.38 -0.02 -24.83
C TYR A 333 4.43 0.94 -25.40
N ASP A 334 4.89 0.72 -26.65
CA ASP A 334 6.02 1.46 -27.24
C ASP A 334 5.84 2.99 -27.17
N ASN A 335 4.59 3.45 -27.33
CA ASN A 335 4.23 4.87 -27.22
C ASN A 335 4.59 5.49 -25.87
N ASN A 336 4.55 4.73 -24.76
CA ASN A 336 4.88 5.27 -23.43
C ASN A 336 6.35 5.66 -23.32
N VAL A 337 7.25 4.85 -23.89
CA VAL A 337 8.70 5.13 -23.88
C VAL A 337 9.03 6.27 -24.84
N ILE A 338 8.43 6.27 -26.04
CA ILE A 338 8.63 7.35 -27.01
C ILE A 338 8.15 8.69 -26.44
N ASN A 339 6.97 8.73 -25.83
CA ASN A 339 6.45 9.95 -25.19
C ASN A 339 7.34 10.42 -24.05
N PHE A 340 7.85 9.50 -23.23
CA PHE A 340 8.81 9.84 -22.18
C PHE A 340 10.09 10.47 -22.74
N VAL A 341 10.70 9.84 -23.76
CA VAL A 341 11.92 10.35 -24.39
C VAL A 341 11.68 11.73 -25.03
N ASN A 342 10.56 11.91 -25.72
CA ASN A 342 10.20 13.19 -26.35
C ASN A 342 9.98 14.30 -25.32
N GLU A 343 9.27 14.01 -24.23
CA GLU A 343 9.08 14.94 -23.11
C GLU A 343 10.42 15.31 -22.46
N TRP A 344 11.35 14.36 -22.35
CA TRP A 344 12.66 14.65 -21.81
C TRP A 344 13.54 15.48 -22.75
N LYS A 345 13.41 15.29 -24.07
CA LYS A 345 14.10 16.10 -25.09
C LYS A 345 13.62 17.54 -25.13
N SER A 346 12.34 17.81 -24.84
CA SER A 346 11.79 19.17 -24.85
C SER A 346 12.18 20.01 -23.63
N ARG A 347 12.79 19.39 -22.61
CA ARG A 347 13.07 20.00 -21.30
C ARG A 347 14.56 20.24 -21.09
N LYS A 348 14.87 21.26 -20.28
CA LYS A 348 16.20 21.44 -19.70
C LYS A 348 16.31 20.57 -18.45
N ILE A 349 16.91 19.39 -18.61
CA ILE A 349 17.10 18.41 -17.52
C ILE A 349 18.51 18.53 -16.95
N ARG A 350 18.62 18.49 -15.61
CA ARG A 350 19.90 18.48 -14.90
C ARG A 350 20.65 17.18 -15.19
N ILE A 351 21.95 17.28 -15.45
CA ILE A 351 22.83 16.10 -15.57
C ILE A 351 22.79 15.28 -14.29
N GLY A 352 22.65 13.96 -14.46
CA GLY A 352 22.52 12.99 -13.37
C GLY A 352 21.08 12.72 -12.94
N THR A 353 20.06 13.42 -13.47
CA THR A 353 18.65 13.06 -13.22
C THR A 353 18.43 11.59 -13.59
N TYR A 354 17.82 10.84 -12.66
CA TYR A 354 17.87 9.39 -12.66
C TYR A 354 16.53 8.78 -12.29
N TYR A 355 15.98 7.98 -13.20
CA TYR A 355 14.80 7.17 -12.99
C TYR A 355 15.21 5.71 -12.86
N SER A 356 14.53 5.00 -11.96
CA SER A 356 14.76 3.57 -11.74
C SER A 356 13.48 2.79 -11.63
N ILE A 357 13.51 1.53 -12.08
CA ILE A 357 12.33 0.67 -12.13
C ILE A 357 12.73 -0.73 -11.67
N GLY A 358 12.13 -1.22 -10.59
CA GLY A 358 12.30 -2.61 -10.15
C GLY A 358 11.55 -3.58 -11.06
N GLY A 359 12.03 -4.81 -11.19
CA GLY A 359 11.23 -5.87 -11.78
C GLY A 359 11.94 -7.21 -11.93
N HIS A 360 11.16 -8.20 -12.36
CA HIS A 360 11.67 -9.53 -12.74
C HIS A 360 12.07 -9.59 -14.22
N ASP A 361 12.66 -10.71 -14.65
CA ASP A 361 13.22 -10.94 -15.99
C ASP A 361 12.37 -10.39 -17.14
N ARG A 362 11.10 -10.82 -17.25
CA ARG A 362 10.26 -10.54 -18.42
C ARG A 362 9.84 -9.06 -18.53
N PRO A 363 9.29 -8.39 -17.50
CA PRO A 363 8.99 -6.96 -17.56
C PRO A 363 10.22 -6.09 -17.85
N VAL A 364 11.36 -6.40 -17.22
CA VAL A 364 12.61 -5.67 -17.41
C VAL A 364 13.12 -5.81 -18.85
N PHE A 365 13.11 -7.04 -19.39
CA PHE A 365 13.48 -7.28 -20.78
C PHE A 365 12.61 -6.47 -21.76
N ASN A 366 11.30 -6.38 -21.50
CA ASN A 366 10.40 -5.60 -22.33
C ASN A 366 10.79 -4.11 -22.33
N ILE A 367 11.04 -3.53 -21.15
CA ILE A 367 11.46 -2.11 -21.03
C ILE A 367 12.74 -1.86 -21.83
N ILE A 368 13.78 -2.68 -21.64
CA ILE A 368 15.05 -2.55 -22.37
C ILE A 368 14.84 -2.66 -23.88
N ARG A 369 14.03 -3.64 -24.34
CA ARG A 369 13.70 -3.79 -25.76
C ARG A 369 13.05 -2.54 -26.34
N MET A 370 12.15 -1.90 -25.60
CA MET A 370 11.44 -0.70 -26.05
C MET A 370 12.39 0.49 -26.21
N PHE A 371 13.27 0.73 -25.24
CA PHE A 371 14.31 1.76 -25.36
C PHE A 371 15.27 1.47 -26.52
N LYS A 372 15.62 0.21 -26.77
CA LYS A 372 16.47 -0.19 -27.90
C LYS A 372 15.84 0.15 -29.26
N ASN A 373 14.51 0.10 -29.35
CA ASN A 373 13.77 0.42 -30.58
C ASN A 373 13.51 1.94 -30.75
N THR A 374 13.98 2.78 -29.82
CA THR A 374 13.80 4.23 -29.93
C THR A 374 14.66 4.79 -31.08
N PRO A 375 14.14 5.72 -31.91
CA PRO A 375 14.91 6.31 -33.01
C PRO A 375 16.24 6.92 -32.53
N GLY A 376 17.34 6.54 -33.19
CA GLY A 376 18.69 7.00 -32.85
C GLY A 376 19.36 6.26 -31.68
N ALA A 377 18.70 5.28 -31.07
CA ALA A 377 19.29 4.45 -30.02
C ALA A 377 20.47 3.64 -30.56
N LYS A 378 21.57 3.60 -29.80
CA LYS A 378 22.76 2.79 -30.06
C LYS A 378 23.03 1.86 -28.88
N LEU A 379 23.69 0.74 -29.15
CA LEU A 379 24.21 -0.12 -28.09
C LEU A 379 25.59 0.38 -27.67
N GLY A 380 25.86 0.31 -26.37
CA GLY A 380 27.15 0.67 -25.81
C GLY A 380 27.43 -0.02 -24.49
N GLU A 381 28.52 0.40 -23.87
CA GLU A 381 28.98 -0.05 -22.57
C GLU A 381 29.07 1.14 -21.61
N ASN A 382 28.59 0.95 -20.39
CA ASN A 382 28.72 1.91 -19.30
C ASN A 382 29.68 1.33 -18.25
N LYS A 383 30.52 2.19 -17.65
CA LYS A 383 31.39 1.81 -16.52
C LYS A 383 30.60 1.16 -15.37
N GLU A 384 29.37 1.61 -15.13
CA GLU A 384 28.50 1.08 -14.06
C GLU A 384 28.05 -0.38 -14.29
N THR A 385 27.97 -0.83 -15.55
CA THR A 385 27.51 -2.18 -15.90
C THR A 385 28.61 -3.09 -16.42
N ARG A 386 29.80 -2.56 -16.68
CA ARG A 386 30.92 -3.31 -17.29
C ARG A 386 31.27 -4.61 -16.57
N LEU A 387 31.08 -4.65 -15.25
CA LEU A 387 31.39 -5.81 -14.40
C LEU A 387 30.15 -6.59 -13.94
N THR A 388 28.96 -6.25 -14.45
CA THR A 388 27.71 -6.94 -14.06
C THR A 388 27.37 -8.03 -15.08
N GLY A 389 26.42 -8.91 -14.72
CA GLY A 389 25.87 -9.90 -15.66
C GLY A 389 25.15 -9.31 -16.88
N TYR A 390 24.98 -7.98 -16.93
CA TYR A 390 24.21 -7.25 -17.93
C TYR A 390 24.98 -5.98 -18.38
N PRO A 391 26.10 -6.12 -19.13
CA PRO A 391 26.96 -5.00 -19.48
C PRO A 391 26.34 -4.04 -20.50
N GLU A 392 25.29 -4.48 -21.21
CA GLU A 392 24.60 -3.74 -22.26
C GLU A 392 23.98 -2.43 -21.73
N CYS A 393 24.34 -1.31 -22.37
CA CYS A 393 23.74 -0.01 -22.18
C CYS A 393 23.13 0.48 -23.49
N ILE A 394 21.92 1.02 -23.44
CA ILE A 394 21.27 1.70 -24.56
C ILE A 394 21.58 3.18 -24.42
N ILE A 395 22.09 3.78 -25.49
CA ILE A 395 22.47 5.19 -25.55
C ILE A 395 21.52 5.88 -26.53
N ILE A 396 20.76 6.87 -26.07
CA ILE A 396 19.85 7.66 -26.92
C ILE A 396 20.35 9.11 -26.93
N PRO A 397 20.71 9.68 -28.09
CA PRO A 397 21.07 11.09 -28.19
C PRO A 397 19.89 11.99 -27.79
N MET A 398 20.11 12.90 -26.85
CA MET A 398 19.09 13.84 -26.34
C MET A 398 19.34 15.30 -26.76
N GLY A 399 20.48 15.57 -27.40
CA GLY A 399 20.87 16.86 -27.91
C GLY A 399 22.30 16.81 -28.45
N ASN A 400 22.94 17.97 -28.59
CA ASN A 400 24.34 18.03 -29.01
C ASN A 400 25.28 17.50 -27.92
N ASP A 401 24.99 17.81 -26.66
CA ASP A 401 25.92 17.58 -25.53
C ASP A 401 25.38 16.61 -24.47
N THR A 402 24.20 16.02 -24.69
CA THR A 402 23.53 15.13 -23.72
C THR A 402 23.05 13.83 -24.36
N GLU A 403 22.99 12.79 -23.54
CA GLU A 403 22.49 11.46 -23.88
C GLU A 403 21.68 10.87 -22.74
N LEU A 404 20.79 9.93 -23.08
CA LEU A 404 20.07 9.10 -22.12
C LEU A 404 20.69 7.71 -22.13
N ASN A 405 21.13 7.26 -20.95
CA ASN A 405 21.74 5.96 -20.76
C ASN A 405 20.77 5.05 -20.02
N VAL A 406 20.36 3.96 -20.68
CA VAL A 406 19.40 2.98 -20.15
C VAL A 406 20.05 1.62 -20.04
N TYR A 407 20.09 1.06 -18.83
CA TYR A 407 20.75 -0.21 -18.56
C TYR A 407 20.12 -0.93 -17.37
N CYS A 408 20.52 -2.17 -17.15
CA CYS A 408 19.99 -3.02 -16.08
C CYS A 408 21.12 -3.51 -15.17
N SER A 409 20.86 -3.64 -13.88
CA SER A 409 21.75 -4.30 -12.93
C SER A 409 20.95 -5.05 -11.87
N GLU A 410 21.64 -5.85 -11.06
CA GLU A 410 21.11 -6.24 -9.76
C GLU A 410 21.15 -5.01 -8.82
N PRO A 411 20.20 -4.87 -7.88
CA PRO A 411 20.23 -3.82 -6.87
C PRO A 411 21.47 -3.95 -5.97
N ASN A 412 22.18 -2.84 -5.76
CA ASN A 412 23.25 -2.76 -4.75
C ASN A 412 22.66 -2.67 -3.32
N GLU A 413 23.52 -2.56 -2.29
CA GLU A 413 23.07 -2.53 -0.88
C GLU A 413 22.14 -1.36 -0.55
N GLU A 414 22.38 -0.15 -1.08
CA GLU A 414 21.48 1.00 -0.90
C GLU A 414 20.14 0.78 -1.65
N GLU A 415 20.22 0.24 -2.87
CA GLU A 415 19.06 -0.01 -3.73
C GLU A 415 18.15 -1.08 -3.14
N LYS A 416 18.68 -2.03 -2.38
CA LYS A 416 17.88 -3.06 -1.67
C LYS A 416 16.95 -2.46 -0.61
N GLU A 417 17.21 -1.25 -0.10
CA GLU A 417 16.31 -0.57 0.85
C GLU A 417 14.95 -0.23 0.22
N TYR A 418 14.91 -0.02 -1.10
CA TYR A 418 13.70 0.38 -1.82
C TYR A 418 13.30 -0.53 -2.99
N CYS A 419 14.20 -1.36 -3.49
CA CYS A 419 13.99 -2.29 -4.59
C CYS A 419 14.30 -3.73 -4.15
N SER A 420 13.26 -4.50 -3.81
CA SER A 420 13.37 -5.92 -3.47
C SER A 420 13.41 -6.86 -4.67
N ASP A 421 13.27 -6.32 -5.88
CA ASP A 421 13.24 -7.09 -7.12
C ASP A 421 14.62 -7.59 -7.55
N GLN A 422 14.64 -8.65 -8.35
CA GLN A 422 15.89 -9.24 -8.85
C GLN A 422 16.71 -8.24 -9.70
N PHE A 423 16.03 -7.37 -10.43
CA PHE A 423 16.65 -6.40 -11.31
C PHE A 423 16.13 -4.99 -11.08
N ILE A 424 17.00 -4.03 -11.37
CA ILE A 424 16.67 -2.62 -11.42
C ILE A 424 17.10 -2.05 -12.77
N VAL A 425 16.14 -1.52 -13.53
CA VAL A 425 16.40 -0.75 -14.74
C VAL A 425 16.75 0.67 -14.32
N LYS A 426 17.80 1.23 -14.92
CA LYS A 426 18.32 2.56 -14.65
C LYS A 426 18.24 3.39 -15.92
N ILE A 427 17.62 4.57 -15.83
CA ILE A 427 17.43 5.53 -16.92
C ILE A 427 18.07 6.84 -16.45
N LYS A 428 19.24 7.19 -16.98
CA LYS A 428 20.04 8.32 -16.50
C LYS A 428 20.28 9.36 -17.60
N TRP A 429 20.02 10.63 -17.29
CA TRP A 429 20.40 11.77 -18.13
C TRP A 429 21.88 12.09 -17.91
N GLN A 430 22.69 12.02 -18.97
CA GLN A 430 24.15 12.09 -18.90
C GLN A 430 24.73 13.06 -19.92
N PRO A 431 25.97 13.55 -19.71
CA PRO A 431 26.70 14.24 -20.77
C PRO A 431 27.00 13.26 -21.90
N ARG A 432 27.05 13.77 -23.13
CA ARG A 432 27.34 12.94 -24.31
C ARG A 432 28.71 12.28 -24.19
N GLY A 433 28.78 10.99 -24.57
CA GLY A 433 30.00 10.19 -24.49
C GLY A 433 30.27 9.60 -23.10
N TYR A 434 29.32 9.69 -22.17
CA TYR A 434 29.42 9.01 -20.88
C TYR A 434 29.49 7.48 -21.05
N ALA A 435 28.66 6.94 -21.95
CA ALA A 435 28.73 5.56 -22.37
C ALA A 435 29.45 5.42 -23.71
N LYS A 436 30.25 4.36 -23.87
CA LYS A 436 31.01 4.09 -25.08
C LYS A 436 30.15 3.27 -26.04
N VAL A 437 29.90 3.79 -27.24
CA VAL A 437 29.22 3.02 -28.30
C VAL A 437 30.06 1.80 -28.66
N VAL A 438 29.42 0.64 -28.77
CA VAL A 438 30.04 -0.58 -29.26
C VAL A 438 29.64 -0.76 -30.71
N GLU A 439 30.61 -0.66 -31.61
CA GLU A 439 30.41 -1.04 -33.01
C GLU A 439 30.26 -2.56 -33.07
N ILE A 440 29.12 -3.01 -33.60
CA ILE A 440 28.84 -4.43 -33.73
C ILE A 440 29.63 -4.92 -34.93
N ASP A 441 30.83 -5.47 -34.68
CA ASP A 441 31.45 -6.37 -35.65
C ASP A 441 30.52 -7.57 -35.85
N ILE A 442 30.05 -7.75 -37.08
CA ILE A 442 29.05 -8.75 -37.52
C ILE A 442 29.44 -10.20 -37.15
N VAL A 443 30.69 -10.44 -36.74
CA VAL A 443 31.22 -11.75 -36.31
C VAL A 443 30.88 -12.08 -34.84
N TRP A 444 30.58 -11.10 -33.98
CA TRP A 444 30.30 -11.31 -32.54
C TRP A 444 28.82 -11.67 -32.22
N ASP A 445 27.91 -11.61 -33.20
CA ASP A 445 26.46 -11.87 -33.02
C ASP A 445 26.10 -13.36 -32.83
N ARG A 446 26.99 -14.31 -33.13
CA ARG A 446 26.66 -15.73 -32.96
C ARG A 446 26.86 -16.26 -31.54
N GLU A 447 27.88 -15.81 -30.83
CA GLU A 447 28.18 -16.35 -29.49
C GLU A 447 27.46 -15.59 -28.37
N LYS A 448 27.29 -14.28 -28.44
CA LYS A 448 26.61 -13.47 -27.40
C LYS A 448 25.18 -13.07 -27.77
N ARG A 449 24.41 -13.93 -28.46
CA ARG A 449 22.94 -13.79 -28.57
C ARG A 449 22.31 -13.88 -27.18
N SER A 450 22.31 -12.73 -26.52
CA SER A 450 21.59 -12.27 -25.34
C SER A 450 21.60 -13.24 -24.15
N VAL A 451 22.38 -12.90 -23.11
CA VAL A 451 22.29 -13.54 -21.78
C VAL A 451 20.86 -13.46 -21.24
N LEU A 452 20.13 -12.38 -21.56
CA LEU A 452 18.68 -12.25 -21.34
C LEU A 452 17.86 -13.32 -22.12
N ARG A 453 18.13 -13.57 -23.41
CA ARG A 453 17.51 -14.68 -24.16
C ARG A 453 17.89 -16.04 -23.59
N ARG A 454 19.13 -16.27 -23.14
CA ARG A 454 19.53 -17.55 -22.52
C ARG A 454 18.81 -17.79 -21.18
N HIS A 455 18.55 -16.74 -20.41
CA HIS A 455 17.75 -16.83 -19.18
C HIS A 455 16.25 -17.01 -19.48
N VAL A 456 15.70 -16.28 -20.46
CA VAL A 456 14.31 -16.46 -20.93
C VAL A 456 14.09 -17.88 -21.48
N ILE A 457 15.00 -18.40 -22.31
CA ILE A 457 14.94 -19.78 -22.81
C ILE A 457 15.09 -20.78 -21.65
N LYS A 458 15.96 -20.55 -20.66
CA LYS A 458 16.05 -21.41 -19.46
C LYS A 458 14.80 -21.36 -18.59
N ALA A 459 14.14 -20.20 -18.48
CA ALA A 459 12.89 -20.02 -17.74
C ALA A 459 11.71 -20.68 -18.46
N ASP A 460 11.61 -20.54 -19.79
CA ASP A 460 10.63 -21.24 -20.62
C ASP A 460 10.82 -22.75 -20.57
N VAL A 461 12.07 -23.24 -20.64
CA VAL A 461 12.38 -24.68 -20.54
C VAL A 461 12.06 -25.24 -19.15
N LYS A 462 12.33 -24.49 -18.05
CA LYS A 462 11.93 -24.91 -16.68
C LYS A 462 10.41 -24.90 -16.48
N THR A 463 9.71 -23.95 -17.08
CA THR A 463 8.24 -23.82 -16.96
C THR A 463 7.52 -24.90 -17.76
N VAL A 464 8.03 -25.22 -18.95
CA VAL A 464 7.58 -26.35 -19.78
C VAL A 464 7.94 -27.68 -19.10
N ALA A 465 9.15 -27.85 -18.57
CA ALA A 465 9.55 -29.08 -17.88
C ALA A 465 8.71 -29.38 -16.63
N LYS A 466 8.29 -28.35 -15.87
CA LYS A 466 7.35 -28.50 -14.74
C LYS A 466 5.93 -28.89 -15.16
N HIS A 467 5.48 -28.52 -16.37
CA HIS A 467 4.18 -28.94 -16.90
C HIS A 467 4.18 -30.39 -17.43
N TYR A 468 5.36 -30.97 -17.72
CA TYR A 468 5.48 -32.34 -18.23
C TYR A 468 5.92 -33.39 -17.19
N THR A 469 6.15 -33.01 -15.93
CA THR A 469 6.56 -33.97 -14.86
C THR A 469 5.48 -34.27 -13.81
N LEU A 470 4.21 -33.92 -14.08
CA LEU A 470 3.06 -34.35 -13.28
C LEU A 470 2.16 -35.33 -14.05
N ARG A 471 2.72 -36.41 -14.61
CA ARG A 471 2.02 -37.70 -14.83
C ARG A 471 3.01 -38.88 -14.78
N GLY A 472 3.01 -39.59 -13.65
CA GLY A 472 3.16 -41.05 -13.51
C GLY A 472 4.39 -41.80 -14.07
N GLN A 473 5.32 -42.15 -13.16
CA GLN A 473 6.08 -43.40 -12.97
C GLN A 473 6.88 -44.11 -14.12
N PRO A 474 7.95 -44.88 -13.76
CA PRO A 474 9.15 -45.03 -14.59
C PRO A 474 9.22 -46.33 -15.39
N LEU A 475 9.84 -46.31 -16.57
CA LEU A 475 10.24 -47.51 -17.30
C LEU A 475 11.70 -47.45 -17.78
N MET A 476 12.46 -48.39 -17.23
CA MET A 476 13.76 -48.98 -17.57
C MET A 476 14.48 -48.56 -18.88
N ARG A 477 15.79 -48.33 -18.71
CA ARG A 477 16.87 -48.28 -19.71
C ARG A 477 16.79 -49.40 -20.75
N LYS A 478 17.02 -49.08 -22.03
CA LYS A 478 17.90 -49.85 -22.93
C LYS A 478 18.50 -48.96 -24.04
N LYS A 479 19.79 -49.21 -24.32
CA LYS A 479 20.65 -48.54 -25.30
C LYS A 479 20.29 -48.96 -26.73
N GLY A 480 20.52 -48.06 -27.70
CA GLY A 480 20.60 -48.38 -29.13
C GLY A 480 20.66 -47.13 -30.00
N ALA A 481 21.78 -46.92 -30.69
CA ALA A 481 22.00 -45.81 -31.61
C ALA A 481 21.67 -46.24 -33.05
N VAL A 482 20.92 -45.43 -33.83
CA VAL A 482 20.97 -45.42 -35.32
C VAL A 482 20.57 -44.02 -35.83
N ARG A 483 21.30 -43.55 -36.85
CA ARG A 483 21.11 -42.30 -37.63
C ARG A 483 20.03 -42.43 -38.72
N CYS A 484 19.36 -41.30 -38.99
CA CYS A 484 18.96 -40.74 -40.30
C CYS A 484 18.09 -41.54 -41.31
N HIS A 485 16.85 -41.07 -41.61
CA HIS A 485 16.40 -40.46 -42.89
C HIS A 485 14.86 -40.49 -43.11
N SER A 486 14.33 -39.35 -43.60
CA SER A 486 13.36 -39.13 -44.69
C SER A 486 12.14 -40.08 -44.95
N ASN A 487 10.97 -39.45 -45.04
CA ASN A 487 9.81 -39.67 -45.93
C ASN A 487 8.68 -40.70 -45.62
N ARG A 488 7.46 -40.13 -45.76
CA ARG A 488 6.16 -40.65 -46.25
C ARG A 488 5.29 -41.61 -45.43
N VAL A 489 4.21 -41.00 -44.90
CA VAL A 489 2.77 -41.34 -44.99
C VAL A 489 2.38 -42.72 -45.56
N VAL A 490 1.63 -43.51 -44.77
CA VAL A 490 0.41 -44.26 -45.19
C VAL A 490 -0.56 -44.31 -44.00
N GLY A 491 -1.82 -43.96 -44.22
CA GLY A 491 -2.90 -44.00 -43.23
C GLY A 491 -3.75 -45.27 -43.29
N LEU A 492 -4.63 -45.43 -42.30
CA LEU A 492 -5.91 -46.18 -42.31
C LEU A 492 -6.58 -45.87 -40.94
N SER A 493 -7.49 -44.89 -40.89
CA SER A 493 -8.95 -45.06 -41.01
C SER A 493 -9.59 -45.91 -39.91
N ARG A 494 -10.33 -45.25 -39.00
CA ARG A 494 -11.75 -45.54 -38.78
C ARG A 494 -12.46 -44.33 -38.19
N ARG A 495 -13.61 -44.03 -38.80
CA ARG A 495 -14.48 -42.86 -38.66
C ARG A 495 -15.27 -42.89 -37.35
N TYR A 496 -15.54 -41.73 -36.78
CA TYR A 496 -16.90 -41.34 -36.36
C TYR A 496 -16.99 -39.81 -36.37
N THR A 497 -17.90 -39.29 -37.20
CA THR A 497 -18.31 -37.87 -37.30
C THR A 497 -19.70 -37.71 -36.70
N PRO A 498 -19.95 -36.61 -35.96
CA PRO A 498 -21.24 -35.92 -35.97
C PRO A 498 -21.09 -34.46 -36.50
N PRO A 499 -22.20 -33.75 -36.77
CA PRO A 499 -22.39 -33.00 -38.02
C PRO A 499 -22.12 -31.48 -37.95
N PHE A 500 -21.55 -30.96 -39.05
CA PHE A 500 -21.67 -29.61 -39.64
C PHE A 500 -21.35 -28.34 -38.81
N PRO A 501 -20.97 -27.22 -39.45
CA PRO A 501 -19.70 -26.56 -39.17
C PRO A 501 -19.88 -25.16 -38.56
N VAL A 502 -19.13 -24.84 -37.50
CA VAL A 502 -18.93 -23.46 -37.06
C VAL A 502 -17.47 -23.11 -37.25
N LYS A 503 -17.18 -22.19 -38.18
CA LYS A 503 -15.86 -21.54 -38.31
C LYS A 503 -15.58 -20.77 -37.02
N LEU A 504 -14.76 -21.33 -36.13
CA LEU A 504 -14.19 -20.61 -35.00
C LEU A 504 -12.90 -19.94 -35.45
N THR A 505 -12.89 -18.61 -35.46
CA THR A 505 -11.70 -17.80 -35.67
C THR A 505 -10.78 -17.88 -34.44
N GLN A 506 -9.47 -17.69 -34.66
CA GLN A 506 -8.39 -17.78 -33.64
C GLN A 506 -8.57 -16.90 -32.38
N SER A 507 -9.58 -16.02 -32.33
CA SER A 507 -9.88 -15.17 -31.17
C SER A 507 -10.56 -15.92 -30.01
N THR A 508 -11.33 -16.98 -30.27
CA THR A 508 -12.13 -17.66 -29.23
C THR A 508 -11.33 -18.66 -28.37
N LEU A 509 -10.20 -19.16 -28.89
CA LEU A 509 -9.29 -20.05 -28.16
C LEU A 509 -8.44 -19.31 -27.10
N ARG A 510 -8.14 -18.02 -27.31
CA ARG A 510 -7.38 -17.20 -26.35
C ARG A 510 -8.18 -16.86 -25.09
N THR A 511 -9.49 -16.65 -25.22
CA THR A 511 -10.34 -16.29 -24.07
C THR A 511 -10.58 -17.49 -23.14
N ARG A 512 -10.67 -18.72 -23.66
CA ARG A 512 -10.85 -19.92 -22.82
C ARG A 512 -9.57 -20.37 -22.10
N MET A 513 -8.37 -20.19 -22.67
CA MET A 513 -7.11 -20.45 -21.95
C MET A 513 -6.84 -19.45 -20.83
N ALA A 514 -7.22 -18.17 -21.00
CA ALA A 514 -7.08 -17.15 -19.96
C ALA A 514 -7.98 -17.43 -18.74
N VAL A 515 -9.20 -17.93 -18.97
CA VAL A 515 -10.13 -18.31 -17.90
C VAL A 515 -9.65 -19.56 -17.16
N TYR A 516 -9.13 -20.57 -17.86
CA TYR A 516 -8.64 -21.81 -17.21
C TYR A 516 -7.36 -21.59 -16.37
N CYS A 517 -6.43 -20.72 -16.80
CA CYS A 517 -5.25 -20.40 -15.99
C CYS A 517 -5.59 -19.64 -14.70
N HIS A 518 -6.60 -18.76 -14.71
CA HIS A 518 -6.99 -18.01 -13.51
C HIS A 518 -7.67 -18.88 -12.44
N TYR A 519 -8.52 -19.83 -12.83
CA TYR A 519 -9.16 -20.75 -11.89
C TYR A 519 -8.16 -21.73 -11.23
N THR A 520 -7.12 -22.14 -11.95
CA THR A 520 -6.12 -23.08 -11.42
C THR A 520 -5.19 -22.43 -10.38
N VAL A 521 -4.89 -21.13 -10.54
CA VAL A 521 -4.10 -20.36 -9.56
C VAL A 521 -4.91 -20.02 -8.32
N LEU A 522 -6.21 -19.68 -8.47
CA LEU A 522 -7.08 -19.39 -7.33
C LEU A 522 -7.33 -20.64 -6.46
N SER A 523 -7.53 -21.80 -7.07
CA SER A 523 -7.68 -23.07 -6.33
C SER A 523 -6.39 -23.49 -5.61
N LEU A 524 -5.21 -23.24 -6.18
CA LEU A 524 -3.94 -23.53 -5.50
C LEU A 524 -3.70 -22.58 -4.31
N VAL A 525 -4.05 -21.30 -4.42
CA VAL A 525 -3.89 -20.33 -3.33
C VAL A 525 -4.85 -20.63 -2.17
N ILE A 526 -6.09 -21.03 -2.47
CA ILE A 526 -7.07 -21.45 -1.45
C ILE A 526 -6.64 -22.75 -0.77
N GLN A 527 -6.07 -23.70 -1.52
CA GLN A 527 -5.62 -24.98 -0.96
C GLN A 527 -4.38 -24.82 -0.07
N VAL A 528 -3.40 -24.00 -0.46
CA VAL A 528 -2.23 -23.69 0.37
C VAL A 528 -2.61 -22.88 1.63
N HIS A 529 -3.63 -22.02 1.54
CA HIS A 529 -4.11 -21.26 2.71
C HIS A 529 -4.91 -22.14 3.70
N CYS A 530 -5.64 -23.15 3.20
CA CYS A 530 -6.32 -24.14 4.03
C CYS A 530 -5.35 -25.14 4.68
N GLU A 531 -4.30 -25.58 3.98
CA GLU A 531 -3.29 -26.49 4.52
C GLU A 531 -2.42 -25.80 5.60
N ASN A 532 -2.08 -24.53 5.42
CA ASN A 532 -1.35 -23.75 6.43
C ASN A 532 -2.19 -23.44 7.68
N LYS A 533 -3.51 -23.26 7.55
CA LYS A 533 -4.41 -23.12 8.72
C LYS A 533 -4.62 -24.44 9.47
N MET A 534 -4.63 -25.58 8.78
CA MET A 534 -4.70 -26.90 9.43
C MET A 534 -3.38 -27.30 10.11
N ALA A 535 -2.23 -26.90 9.55
CA ALA A 535 -0.92 -27.10 10.17
C ALA A 535 -0.73 -26.23 11.43
N ALA A 536 -1.16 -24.97 11.40
CA ALA A 536 -1.12 -24.09 12.57
C ALA A 536 -2.04 -24.57 13.71
N LYS A 537 -3.16 -25.24 13.39
CA LYS A 537 -4.06 -25.81 14.41
C LYS A 537 -3.49 -27.08 15.06
N ARG A 538 -2.73 -27.91 14.33
CA ARG A 538 -2.08 -29.11 14.87
C ARG A 538 -0.88 -28.82 15.78
N ILE A 539 -0.26 -27.64 15.66
CA ILE A 539 0.85 -27.21 16.53
C ILE A 539 0.35 -26.61 17.86
N CYS A 540 -0.93 -26.21 17.94
CA CYS A 540 -1.54 -25.73 19.18
C CYS A 540 -2.25 -26.82 19.99
N GLU A 541 -2.37 -28.05 19.46
CA GLU A 541 -3.03 -29.19 20.12
C GLU A 541 -2.03 -30.32 20.48
N SER A 542 -0.72 -30.05 20.38
CA SER A 542 0.40 -30.88 20.90
C SER A 542 1.18 -30.08 21.92
#